data_AF-A0A7X8XCA4-F1
#
_entry.id   AF-A0A7X8XCA4-F1
#
_cell.length_a   1.000
_cell.length_b   1.000
_cell.length_c   1.000
_cell.angle_alpha   90.00
_cell.angle_beta   90.00
_cell.angle_gamma   90.00
#
_symmetry.space_group_name_H-M   'P 1'
#
loop_
_entity.id
_entity.type
_entity.pdbx_description
1 polymer ?
#
loop_
_entity_poly.entity_id
_entity_poly.type
_entity_poly.pdbx_seq_one_letter_code
_entity_poly.pdbx_strand_id
1 'polypeptide(L)' 'TVRHYSKNLLAENGSCSATLQLSLNEQQGKWRLRARELISGKTAEKTFSIEQ' A
#
# COMPACT_ATOMS: atom_id res chain seq x y z
N THR A 1 -3.16 -16.91 6.29
CA THR A 1 -2.51 -16.27 5.12
C THR A 1 -2.90 -14.82 5.08
N VAL A 2 -1.95 -13.89 5.18
CA VAL A 2 -2.23 -12.45 5.06
C VAL A 2 -2.55 -12.17 3.59
N ARG A 3 -3.77 -11.72 3.28
CA ARG A 3 -4.19 -11.47 1.88
C ARG A 3 -3.67 -10.15 1.33
N HIS A 4 -3.37 -9.20 2.21
CA HIS A 4 -2.82 -7.89 1.89
C HIS A 4 -2.36 -7.21 3.18
N TYR A 5 -1.48 -6.22 3.03
CA TYR A 5 -1.12 -5.31 4.10
C TYR A 5 -2.03 -4.08 4.09
N SER A 6 -2.39 -3.57 5.25
CA SER A 6 -3.21 -2.35 5.39
C SER A 6 -2.77 -1.51 6.58
N LYS A 7 -2.80 -0.19 6.42
CA LYS A 7 -2.52 0.77 7.48
C LYS A 7 -3.30 2.07 7.22
N ASN A 8 -3.81 2.69 8.27
CA ASN A 8 -4.35 4.05 8.22
C ASN A 8 -3.23 5.05 8.48
N LEU A 9 -3.24 6.17 7.75
CA LEU A 9 -2.27 7.24 7.86
C LEU A 9 -3.01 8.57 7.98
N LEU A 10 -2.45 9.48 8.77
CA LEU A 10 -2.87 10.88 8.76
C LEU A 10 -2.14 11.59 7.61
N ALA A 11 -2.89 12.30 6.77
CA ALA A 11 -2.33 13.09 5.69
C ALA A 11 -2.13 14.55 6.13
N GLU A 12 -1.03 14.82 6.82
CA GLU A 12 -0.69 16.18 7.25
C GLU A 12 -0.40 17.05 6.02
N ASN A 13 -1.13 18.16 5.89
CA ASN A 13 -1.07 19.05 4.72
C ASN A 13 -1.31 18.32 3.38
N GLY A 14 -2.18 17.30 3.38
CA GLY A 14 -2.53 16.55 2.17
C GLY A 14 -1.48 15.54 1.72
N SER A 15 -0.45 15.27 2.54
CA SER A 15 0.62 14.32 2.22
C SER A 15 0.85 13.33 3.36
N CYS A 16 1.29 12.13 3.03
CA CYS A 16 1.73 11.13 4.00
C CYS A 16 2.80 10.23 3.38
N SER A 17 3.57 9.56 4.24
CA SER A 17 4.53 8.55 3.84
C SER A 17 4.37 7.30 4.70
N ALA A 18 4.63 6.14 4.12
CA ALA A 18 4.66 4.89 4.85
C ALA A 18 5.71 3.94 4.25
N THR A 19 6.31 3.15 5.13
CA THR A 19 7.16 2.03 4.78
C THR A 19 6.40 0.75 5.09
N LEU A 20 6.39 -0.16 4.13
CA LEU A 20 5.86 -1.51 4.30
C LEU A 20 7.02 -2.49 4.41
N GLN A 21 7.08 -3.22 5.53
CA GLN A 21 8.03 -4.31 5.70
C GLN A 21 7.42 -5.59 5.11
N LEU A 22 8.08 -6.12 4.09
CA LEU A 22 7.67 -7.37 3.44
C LEU A 22 8.17 -8.56 4.26
N SER A 23 7.45 -9.68 4.18
CA SER A 23 7.93 -10.93 4.76
C SER A 23 9.10 -11.50 3.96
N LEU A 24 9.95 -12.32 4.58
CA LEU A 24 11.09 -12.95 3.88
C LEU A 24 10.65 -13.79 2.68
N ASN A 25 9.50 -14.44 2.80
CA ASN A 25 8.95 -15.36 1.80
C ASN A 25 7.72 -14.75 1.12
N GLU A 26 7.77 -13.45 0.85
CA GLU A 26 6.66 -12.75 0.24
C GLU A 26 6.31 -13.32 -1.14
N GLN A 27 5.02 -13.27 -1.51
CA GLN A 27 4.61 -13.73 -2.82
C GLN A 27 5.28 -12.89 -3.92
N GLN A 28 6.04 -13.53 -4.80
CA GLN A 28 6.65 -12.86 -5.97
C GLN A 28 5.60 -12.44 -7.00
N GLY A 29 5.98 -11.49 -7.85
CA GLY A 29 5.20 -11.05 -9.01
C GLY A 29 4.61 -9.65 -8.84
N LYS A 30 3.51 -9.39 -9.53
CA LYS A 30 2.91 -8.05 -9.61
C LYS A 30 1.99 -7.77 -8.42
N TRP A 31 2.34 -6.74 -7.67
CA TRP A 31 1.61 -6.23 -6.52
C TRP A 31 0.89 -4.94 -6.86
N ARG A 32 -0.12 -4.64 -6.04
CA ARG A 32 -0.92 -3.42 -6.15
C ARG A 32 -0.98 -2.69 -4.82
N LEU A 33 -0.52 -1.44 -4.81
CA LEU A 33 -0.75 -0.47 -3.77
C LEU A 33 -2.07 0.26 -4.07
N ARG A 34 -2.97 0.34 -3.09
CA ARG A 34 -4.21 1.10 -3.18
C ARG A 34 -4.30 2.05 -2.00
N ALA A 35 -4.45 3.35 -2.28
CA ALA A 35 -4.69 4.39 -1.28
C ALA A 35 -6.10 4.92 -1.44
N ARG A 36 -6.86 5.02 -0.34
CA ARG A 36 -8.19 5.62 -0.32
C ARG A 36 -8.18 6.80 0.64
N GLU A 37 -8.50 7.97 0.12
CA GLU A 37 -8.71 9.18 0.91
C GLU A 37 -10.14 9.17 1.45
N LEU A 38 -10.31 9.40 2.76
CA LEU A 38 -11.58 9.11 3.45
C LEU A 38 -12.65 10.19 3.25
N ILE A 39 -12.26 11.47 3.13
CA ILE A 39 -13.18 12.60 3.03
C ILE A 39 -13.86 12.62 1.66
N SER A 40 -13.08 12.55 0.57
CA SER A 40 -13.62 12.53 -0.80
C SER A 40 -13.93 11.13 -1.32
N GLY A 41 -13.45 10.08 -0.65
CA GLY A 41 -13.61 8.70 -1.08
C GLY A 41 -12.76 8.31 -2.30
N LYS A 42 -11.95 9.23 -2.84
CA LYS A 42 -11.10 8.98 -4.02
C LYS A 42 -10.10 7.87 -3.74
N THR A 43 -9.86 7.04 -4.76
CA THR A 43 -8.89 5.96 -4.72
C THR A 43 -7.79 6.22 -5.74
N ALA A 44 -6.54 6.07 -5.32
CA ALA A 44 -5.38 6.00 -6.21
C ALA A 44 -4.77 4.60 -6.13
N GLU A 45 -4.31 4.10 -7.27
CA GLU A 45 -3.67 2.78 -7.38
C GLU A 45 -2.31 2.88 -8.07
N LYS A 46 -1.36 2.07 -7.62
CA LYS A 46 -0.05 1.91 -8.26
C LYS A 46 0.37 0.44 -8.21
N THR A 47 0.96 -0.05 -9.29
CA THR A 47 1.48 -1.42 -9.33
C THR A 47 2.99 -1.43 -9.26
N PHE A 48 3.55 -2.45 -8.63
CA PHE A 48 5.00 -2.70 -8.53
C PHE A 48 5.27 -4.20 -8.54
N SER A 49 6.51 -4.62 -8.81
CA SER A 49 6.89 -6.03 -8.80
C SER A 49 7.72 -6.36 -7.55
N ILE A 50 7.55 -7.58 -7.04
CA ILE A 50 8.45 -8.19 -6.06
C ILE A 50 9.19 -9.31 -6.77
N GLU A 51 10.52 -9.23 -6.76
CA GLU A 51 11.46 -10.16 -7.40
C GLU A 51 12.49 -10.60 -6.34
N GLN A 52 13.07 -11.79 -6.50
CA GLN A 52 14.11 -12.35 -5.60
C GLN A 52 15.52 -11.95 -6.04
#